data_AF-A0A2M7UF97-F1
#
_entry.id   AF-A0A2M7UF97-F1
#
_cell.length_a   1.000
_cell.length_b   1.000
_cell.length_c   1.000
_cell.angle_alpha   90.00
_cell.angle_beta   90.00
_cell.angle_gamma   90.00
#
_symmetry.space_group_name_H-M   'P 1'
#
loop_
_entity.id
_entity.type
_entity.pdbx_description
1 polymer ?
#
loop_
_entity_poly.entity_id
_entity_poly.type
_entity_poly.pdbx_seq_one_letter_code
_entity_poly.pdbx_strand_id
1 'polypeptide(L)'
;MFINLIKERGVLFRRFFPIVVAAVLALPMLAQANIIDEINRQIQEQEAKRAELERQVQEYQRVIDQKQGEIKTLNNQIVIFDAQIGKLQVNINITEDDISQKNLEILQLEYGIDETENDILIQKDNLAKIIQGIAEFDQTSQLQIILESEDFSDFFNQVTYLENLQNGVQEKVDKLKFLKEKLSYDKSAKEDKRQKLESLKDQLNQQKASLASQRNSKKSLLNYTKGEEKKYQEMLANIEAQKKSLLGDINRLLQQKSAELARLKEAQQKPPAQYWASENWYYKQNDSRWENTTIGISGSTLGDYGCAITSVAMVASYHGSWINPGQLAKEPIFYYDLIVWPNRLNNISCMNCPPPHASPIDWFRLDRELGAGNPVVVFVRANGRGAGHYVVVHHKTADGRYVVHDPLFGANIYLDSTQAYIAELYDTTTNIDQIIIYH
;
A
#
# COMPACT_ATOMS: atom_id res chain seq x y z
N MET A 1 34.57 -16.25 -92.63
CA MET A 1 33.25 -16.62 -93.18
C MET A 1 32.39 -17.01 -91.99
N PHE A 2 31.72 -16.02 -91.41
CA PHE A 2 30.31 -15.76 -91.68
C PHE A 2 29.39 -16.87 -91.13
N ILE A 3 28.72 -16.53 -90.03
CA ILE A 3 27.26 -16.62 -89.89
C ILE A 3 26.67 -18.01 -90.21
N ASN A 4 26.43 -18.80 -89.16
CA ASN A 4 25.11 -19.37 -88.81
C ASN A 4 25.30 -20.60 -87.93
N LEU A 5 24.98 -20.46 -86.63
CA LEU A 5 23.96 -21.29 -85.99
C LEU A 5 23.59 -20.67 -84.64
N ILE A 6 23.06 -19.44 -84.70
CA ILE A 6 22.15 -18.91 -83.66
C ILE A 6 20.78 -19.52 -83.97
N LYS A 7 20.51 -20.69 -83.42
CA LYS A 7 19.16 -21.25 -83.29
C LYS A 7 19.27 -22.47 -82.39
N GLU A 8 19.23 -22.24 -81.07
CA GLU A 8 18.63 -23.15 -80.08
C GLU A 8 18.90 -22.78 -78.62
N ARG A 9 19.74 -21.78 -78.32
CA ARG A 9 19.98 -21.34 -76.92
C ARG A 9 19.31 -20.01 -76.55
N GLY A 10 18.18 -19.69 -77.20
CA GLY A 10 17.48 -18.41 -77.06
C GLY A 10 16.08 -18.47 -76.45
N VAL A 11 15.64 -19.59 -75.87
CA VAL A 11 14.23 -19.75 -75.44
C VAL A 11 14.05 -19.98 -73.94
N LEU A 12 15.07 -20.41 -73.20
CA LEU A 12 14.92 -20.72 -71.77
C LEU A 12 15.39 -19.62 -70.80
N PHE A 13 16.28 -18.71 -71.20
CA PHE A 13 16.79 -17.65 -70.31
C PHE A 13 15.98 -16.34 -70.36
N ARG A 14 14.99 -16.23 -71.24
CA ARG A 14 14.11 -15.05 -71.39
C ARG A 14 12.70 -15.26 -70.80
N ARG A 15 12.48 -16.35 -70.04
CA ARG A 15 11.20 -16.63 -69.37
C ARG A 15 11.24 -16.65 -67.84
N PHE A 16 12.43 -16.64 -67.23
CA PHE A 16 12.55 -16.66 -65.75
C PHE A 16 13.16 -15.39 -65.13
N PHE A 17 13.78 -14.52 -65.94
CA PHE A 17 14.36 -13.26 -65.43
C PHE A 17 13.34 -12.19 -64.97
N PRO A 18 12.10 -12.08 -65.50
CA PRO A 18 11.12 -11.17 -64.91
C PRO A 18 10.41 -11.74 -63.68
N ILE A 19 10.56 -13.04 -63.36
CA ILE A 19 9.87 -13.69 -62.24
C ILE A 19 10.71 -13.61 -60.94
N VAL A 20 12.04 -13.65 -61.04
CA VAL A 20 12.93 -13.57 -59.87
C VAL A 20 13.15 -12.11 -59.42
N VAL A 21 13.11 -11.13 -60.33
CA VAL A 21 13.20 -9.70 -59.96
C VAL A 21 11.86 -9.18 -59.38
N ALA A 22 10.73 -9.78 -59.77
CA ALA A 22 9.43 -9.48 -59.16
C ALA A 22 9.26 -10.09 -57.75
N ALA A 23 9.95 -11.20 -57.45
CA ALA A 23 9.92 -11.83 -56.13
C ALA A 23 10.81 -11.13 -55.08
N VAL A 24 11.83 -10.37 -55.52
CA VAL A 24 12.75 -9.65 -54.60
C VAL A 24 12.29 -8.22 -54.29
N LEU A 25 11.35 -7.64 -55.08
CA LEU A 25 10.76 -6.32 -54.80
C LEU A 25 9.47 -6.37 -53.97
N ALA A 26 8.91 -7.57 -53.71
CA ALA A 26 7.68 -7.75 -52.91
C ALA A 26 7.96 -8.08 -51.42
N LEU A 27 9.23 -8.05 -50.97
CA LEU A 27 9.65 -8.45 -49.63
C LEU A 27 10.03 -7.27 -48.69
N PRO A 28 9.24 -6.18 -48.64
CA PRO A 28 9.15 -5.42 -47.38
C PRO A 28 7.72 -5.19 -46.85
N MET A 29 6.66 -5.65 -47.51
CA MET A 29 5.27 -5.36 -47.10
C MET A 29 4.66 -6.36 -46.09
N LEU A 30 5.06 -7.63 -46.10
CA LEU A 30 4.48 -8.65 -45.19
C LEU A 30 4.90 -8.49 -43.72
N ALA A 31 5.86 -7.62 -43.40
CA ALA A 31 6.37 -7.44 -42.03
C ALA A 31 5.65 -6.33 -41.24
N GLN A 32 4.76 -5.57 -41.88
CA GLN A 32 4.28 -4.27 -41.37
C GLN A 32 2.89 -4.37 -40.72
N ALA A 33 2.04 -5.23 -41.26
CA ALA A 33 0.86 -5.89 -40.69
C ALA A 33 0.90 -6.23 -39.19
N ASN A 34 1.94 -6.96 -38.83
CA ASN A 34 2.13 -7.53 -37.50
C ASN A 34 2.33 -6.45 -36.42
N ILE A 35 2.62 -5.20 -36.80
CA ILE A 35 3.07 -4.16 -35.87
C ILE A 35 1.90 -3.54 -35.10
N ILE A 36 0.78 -3.19 -35.75
CA ILE A 36 -0.34 -2.51 -35.05
C ILE A 36 -1.09 -3.47 -34.10
N ASP A 37 -1.35 -4.71 -34.54
CA ASP A 37 -2.00 -5.72 -33.70
C ASP A 37 -1.12 -6.14 -32.52
N GLU A 38 0.19 -6.27 -32.74
CA GLU A 38 1.16 -6.48 -31.66
C GLU A 38 1.19 -5.30 -30.68
N ILE A 39 1.16 -4.04 -31.18
CA ILE A 39 1.08 -2.85 -30.32
C ILE A 39 -0.23 -2.84 -29.52
N ASN A 40 -1.37 -3.17 -30.13
CA ASN A 40 -2.66 -3.25 -29.43
C ASN A 40 -2.64 -4.34 -28.34
N ARG A 41 -2.08 -5.52 -28.64
CA ARG A 41 -1.92 -6.60 -27.64
C ARG A 41 -1.04 -6.14 -26.48
N GLN A 42 0.09 -5.49 -26.78
CA GLN A 42 0.97 -4.94 -25.75
C GLN A 42 0.27 -3.87 -24.91
N ILE A 43 -0.52 -2.97 -25.50
CA ILE A 43 -1.31 -1.98 -24.75
C ILE A 43 -2.29 -2.69 -23.79
N GLN A 44 -3.04 -3.67 -24.28
CA GLN A 44 -4.00 -4.43 -23.45
C GLN A 44 -3.30 -5.18 -22.31
N GLU A 45 -2.15 -5.82 -22.57
CA GLU A 45 -1.35 -6.49 -21.54
C GLU A 45 -0.87 -5.50 -20.46
N GLN A 46 -0.39 -4.31 -20.86
CA GLN A 46 0.04 -3.28 -19.93
C GLN A 46 -1.15 -2.67 -19.15
N GLU A 47 -2.31 -2.49 -19.77
CA GLU A 47 -3.52 -2.02 -19.09
C GLU A 47 -4.06 -3.03 -18.07
N ALA A 48 -4.04 -4.33 -18.39
CA ALA A 48 -4.39 -5.39 -17.45
C ALA A 48 -3.43 -5.39 -16.24
N LYS A 49 -2.12 -5.22 -16.47
CA LYS A 49 -1.12 -5.09 -15.42
C LYS A 49 -1.32 -3.83 -14.57
N ARG A 50 -1.74 -2.72 -15.19
CA ARG A 50 -2.07 -1.46 -14.50
C ARG A 50 -3.27 -1.65 -13.55
N ALA A 51 -4.33 -2.30 -14.03
CA ALA A 51 -5.52 -2.59 -13.22
C ALA A 51 -5.21 -3.52 -12.03
N GLU A 52 -4.32 -4.48 -12.21
CA GLU A 52 -3.82 -5.33 -11.12
C GLU A 52 -3.04 -4.52 -10.07
N LEU A 53 -2.10 -3.67 -10.51
CA LEU A 53 -1.36 -2.79 -9.59
C LEU A 53 -2.28 -1.81 -8.86
N GLU A 54 -3.33 -1.30 -9.50
CA GLU A 54 -4.33 -0.44 -8.84
C GLU A 54 -5.10 -1.18 -7.74
N ARG A 55 -5.47 -2.45 -7.97
CA ARG A 55 -6.07 -3.30 -6.93
C ARG A 55 -5.11 -3.53 -5.77
N GLN A 56 -3.83 -3.78 -6.05
CA GLN A 56 -2.81 -3.92 -5.02
C GLN A 56 -2.61 -2.64 -4.21
N VAL A 57 -2.56 -1.46 -4.85
CA VAL A 57 -2.49 -0.16 -4.15
C VAL A 57 -3.65 0.00 -3.17
N GLN A 58 -4.89 -0.28 -3.61
CA GLN A 58 -6.06 -0.18 -2.73
C GLN A 58 -5.99 -1.14 -1.54
N GLU A 59 -5.52 -2.37 -1.77
CA GLU A 59 -5.33 -3.35 -0.70
C GLU A 59 -4.27 -2.90 0.31
N TYR A 60 -3.09 -2.50 -0.17
CA TYR A 60 -2.02 -2.00 0.69
C TYR A 60 -2.41 -0.72 1.43
N GLN A 61 -3.18 0.18 0.80
CA GLN A 61 -3.69 1.36 1.48
C GLN A 61 -4.64 0.97 2.62
N ARG A 62 -5.54 0.00 2.41
CA ARG A 62 -6.43 -0.50 3.48
C ARG A 62 -5.62 -1.12 4.62
N VAL A 63 -4.58 -1.90 4.30
CA VAL A 63 -3.67 -2.47 5.30
C VAL A 63 -2.93 -1.37 6.05
N ILE A 64 -2.44 -0.33 5.38
CA ILE A 64 -1.78 0.82 6.01
C ILE A 64 -2.74 1.54 6.96
N ASP A 65 -3.97 1.83 6.54
CA ASP A 65 -4.96 2.51 7.37
C ASP A 65 -5.30 1.67 8.62
N GLN A 66 -5.46 0.36 8.45
CA GLN A 66 -5.63 -0.57 9.58
C GLN A 66 -4.41 -0.54 10.51
N LYS A 67 -3.19 -0.61 9.94
CA LYS A 67 -1.94 -0.58 10.71
C LYS A 67 -1.75 0.75 11.43
N GLN A 68 -2.17 1.88 10.87
CA GLN A 68 -2.18 3.18 11.54
C GLN A 68 -3.15 3.19 12.73
N GLY A 69 -4.32 2.57 12.59
CA GLY A 69 -5.24 2.36 13.71
C GLY A 69 -4.64 1.49 14.82
N GLU A 70 -3.98 0.39 14.46
CA GLU A 70 -3.22 -0.45 15.40
C GLU A 70 -2.09 0.35 16.06
N ILE A 71 -1.28 1.10 15.31
CA ILE A 71 -0.19 1.96 15.83
C ILE A 71 -0.71 3.01 16.79
N LYS A 72 -1.85 3.65 16.51
CA LYS A 72 -2.49 4.59 17.43
C LYS A 72 -2.82 3.92 18.77
N THR A 73 -3.35 2.70 18.71
CA THR A 73 -3.63 1.89 19.90
C THR A 73 -2.35 1.51 20.65
N LEU A 74 -1.29 1.13 19.92
CA LEU A 74 0.01 0.78 20.50
C LEU A 74 0.73 2.01 21.08
N ASN A 75 0.56 3.20 20.50
CA ASN A 75 1.06 4.47 21.05
C ASN A 75 0.36 4.81 22.37
N ASN A 76 -0.96 4.61 22.46
CA ASN A 76 -1.67 4.73 23.75
C ASN A 76 -1.11 3.74 24.79
N GLN A 77 -0.78 2.51 24.37
CA GLN A 77 -0.14 1.53 25.24
C GLN A 77 1.27 1.97 25.69
N ILE A 78 2.05 2.64 24.83
CA ILE A 78 3.34 3.24 25.20
C ILE A 78 3.16 4.32 26.26
N VAL A 79 2.15 5.18 26.13
CA VAL A 79 1.83 6.21 27.13
C VAL A 79 1.46 5.57 28.47
N ILE A 80 0.70 4.47 28.46
CA ILE A 80 0.40 3.70 29.68
C ILE A 80 1.68 3.14 30.31
N PHE A 81 2.58 2.56 29.51
CA PHE A 81 3.89 2.11 30.01
C PHE A 81 4.70 3.25 30.63
N ASP A 82 4.70 4.43 30.03
CA ASP A 82 5.39 5.59 30.60
C ASP A 82 4.82 6.01 31.95
N ALA A 83 3.49 6.03 32.09
CA ALA A 83 2.83 6.30 33.36
C ALA A 83 3.17 5.22 34.41
N GLN A 84 3.17 3.94 34.03
CA GLN A 84 3.52 2.82 34.92
C GLN A 84 4.99 2.85 35.35
N ILE A 85 5.91 3.13 34.42
CA ILE A 85 7.35 3.30 34.68
C ILE A 85 7.57 4.48 35.63
N GLY A 86 6.90 5.61 35.39
CA GLY A 86 6.97 6.79 36.25
C GLY A 86 6.49 6.49 37.67
N LYS A 87 5.33 5.84 37.81
CA LYS A 87 4.80 5.40 39.10
C LYS A 87 5.77 4.46 39.84
N LEU A 88 6.36 3.50 39.13
CA LEU A 88 7.27 2.55 39.74
C LEU A 88 8.59 3.19 40.17
N GLN A 89 9.09 4.17 39.41
CA GLN A 89 10.26 4.95 39.80
C GLN A 89 10.01 5.76 41.08
N VAL A 90 8.83 6.37 41.22
CA VAL A 90 8.44 7.07 42.46
C VAL A 90 8.38 6.11 43.64
N ASN A 91 7.78 4.92 43.47
CA ASN A 91 7.71 3.91 44.53
C ASN A 91 9.09 3.38 44.95
N ILE A 92 10.03 3.25 44.00
CA ILE A 92 11.42 2.90 44.27
C ILE A 92 12.07 3.97 45.14
N ASN A 93 11.93 5.24 44.78
CA ASN A 93 12.50 6.34 45.55
C ASN A 93 11.93 6.37 46.98
N ILE A 94 10.62 6.21 47.14
CA ILE A 94 9.97 6.10 48.47
C ILE A 94 10.56 4.93 49.28
N THR A 95 10.75 3.77 48.66
CA THR A 95 11.31 2.60 49.35
C THR A 95 12.78 2.82 49.72
N GLU A 96 13.56 3.52 48.89
CA GLU A 96 14.95 3.89 49.18
C GLU A 96 15.05 4.90 50.35
N ASP A 97 14.11 5.85 50.42
CA ASP A 97 13.98 6.79 51.53
C ASP A 97 13.60 6.06 52.83
N ASP A 98 12.63 5.15 52.79
CA ASP A 98 12.23 4.31 53.94
C ASP A 98 13.40 3.46 54.46
N ILE A 99 14.20 2.87 53.55
CA ILE A 99 15.42 2.13 53.89
C ILE A 99 16.42 3.05 54.61
N SER A 100 16.64 4.25 54.08
CA SER A 100 17.56 5.22 54.65
C SER A 100 17.11 5.65 56.06
N GLN A 101 15.82 5.94 56.23
CA GLN A 101 15.23 6.25 57.53
C GLN A 101 15.39 5.09 58.53
N LYS A 102 15.12 3.84 58.11
CA LYS A 102 15.25 2.68 59.01
C LYS A 102 16.69 2.42 59.43
N ASN A 103 17.66 2.66 58.56
CA ASN A 103 19.07 2.59 58.92
C ASN A 103 19.44 3.63 60.00
N LEU A 104 18.93 4.87 59.87
CA LEU A 104 19.15 5.92 60.88
C LEU A 104 18.52 5.55 62.23
N GLU A 105 17.30 5.00 62.22
CA GLU A 105 16.63 4.53 63.45
C GLU A 105 17.40 3.37 64.11
N ILE A 106 17.96 2.44 63.33
CA ILE A 106 18.80 1.35 63.84
C ILE A 106 20.09 1.91 64.45
N LEU A 107 20.73 2.87 63.78
CA LEU A 107 21.95 3.50 64.27
C LEU A 107 21.71 4.26 65.58
N GLN A 108 20.56 4.94 65.71
CA GLN A 108 20.16 5.60 66.95
C GLN A 108 19.96 4.60 68.10
N LEU A 109 19.32 3.45 67.83
CA LEU A 109 19.18 2.38 68.81
C LEU A 109 20.54 1.76 69.18
N GLU A 110 21.46 1.61 68.23
CA GLU A 110 22.82 1.13 68.47
C GLU A 110 23.56 2.03 69.47
N TYR A 111 23.56 3.34 69.25
CA TYR A 111 24.16 4.29 70.20
C TYR A 111 23.49 4.24 71.59
N GLY A 112 22.15 4.17 71.64
CA GLY A 112 21.43 4.10 72.91
C GLY A 112 21.65 2.79 73.68
N ILE A 113 21.85 1.68 72.96
CA ILE A 113 22.23 0.38 73.55
C ILE A 113 23.63 0.48 74.15
N ASP A 114 24.61 1.01 73.40
CA ASP A 114 26.00 1.14 73.86
C ASP A 114 26.09 2.01 75.12
N GLU A 115 25.35 3.13 75.16
CA GLU A 115 25.23 4.00 76.34
C GLU A 115 24.62 3.26 77.53
N THR A 116 23.49 2.55 77.32
CA THR A 116 22.82 1.80 78.38
C THR A 116 23.70 0.66 78.92
N GLU A 117 24.48 -0.01 78.06
CA GLU A 117 25.44 -1.04 78.48
C GLU A 117 26.58 -0.47 79.32
N ASN A 118 27.11 0.70 78.95
CA ASN A 118 28.12 1.39 79.74
C ASN A 118 27.58 1.83 81.12
N ASP A 119 26.37 2.40 81.17
CA ASP A 119 25.71 2.77 82.42
C ASP A 119 25.52 1.57 83.35
N ILE A 120 25.14 0.42 82.80
CA ILE A 120 25.02 -0.85 83.54
C ILE A 120 26.36 -1.25 84.17
N LEU A 121 27.47 -1.12 83.43
CA LEU A 121 28.81 -1.42 83.96
C LEU A 121 29.17 -0.48 85.12
N ILE A 122 28.92 0.82 84.95
CA ILE A 122 29.17 1.83 85.99
C ILE A 122 28.32 1.55 87.24
N GLN A 123 27.02 1.27 87.09
CA GLN A 123 26.15 0.97 88.25
C GLN A 123 26.57 -0.33 88.96
N LYS A 124 27.02 -1.35 88.21
CA LYS A 124 27.55 -2.59 88.79
C LYS A 124 28.82 -2.36 89.60
N ASP A 125 29.75 -1.59 89.07
CA ASP A 125 31.01 -1.24 89.76
C ASP A 125 30.73 -0.46 91.05
N ASN A 126 29.85 0.54 90.98
CA ASN A 126 29.42 1.29 92.16
C ASN A 126 28.77 0.40 93.22
N LEU A 127 27.85 -0.50 92.81
CA LEU A 127 27.19 -1.42 93.73
C LEU A 127 28.19 -2.42 94.35
N ALA A 128 29.17 -2.90 93.57
CA ALA A 128 30.23 -3.77 94.08
C ALA A 128 31.09 -3.08 95.15
N LYS A 129 31.46 -1.81 94.93
CA LYS A 129 32.18 -0.99 95.91
C LYS A 129 31.38 -0.78 97.19
N ILE A 130 30.07 -0.52 97.07
CA ILE A 130 29.19 -0.37 98.23
C ILE A 130 29.11 -1.69 99.01
N ILE A 131 28.94 -2.83 98.33
CA ILE A 131 28.89 -4.15 98.96
C ILE A 131 30.22 -4.50 99.65
N GLN A 132 31.37 -4.18 99.02
CA GLN A 132 32.68 -4.34 99.65
C GLN A 132 32.82 -3.48 100.90
N GLY A 133 32.42 -2.20 100.84
CA GLY A 133 32.45 -1.32 102.02
C GLY A 133 31.54 -1.80 103.15
N ILE A 134 30.36 -2.35 102.83
CA ILE A 134 29.49 -3.01 103.82
C ILE A 134 30.21 -4.22 104.42
N ALA A 135 30.80 -5.09 103.60
CA ALA A 135 31.49 -6.29 104.07
C ALA A 135 32.74 -5.99 104.91
N GLU A 136 33.44 -4.88 104.65
CA GLU A 136 34.55 -4.38 105.47
C GLU A 136 34.05 -3.82 106.80
N PHE A 137 32.92 -3.12 106.81
CA PHE A 137 32.30 -2.56 108.02
C PHE A 137 31.69 -3.64 108.94
N ASP A 138 31.10 -4.69 108.36
CA ASP A 138 30.44 -5.81 109.07
C ASP A 138 31.46 -6.74 109.80
N GLN A 139 32.76 -6.56 109.56
CA GLN A 139 33.84 -7.21 110.34
C GLN A 139 34.06 -6.57 111.72
N THR A 140 33.38 -5.46 112.02
CA THR A 140 33.37 -4.79 113.33
C THR A 140 32.13 -5.24 114.10
N SER A 141 32.30 -5.85 115.28
CA SER A 141 31.17 -6.36 116.08
C SER A 141 30.20 -5.23 116.44
N GLN A 142 28.89 -5.42 116.25
CA GLN A 142 27.85 -4.44 116.61
C GLN A 142 27.90 -4.04 118.10
N LEU A 143 28.39 -4.92 118.96
CA LEU A 143 28.66 -4.63 120.39
C LEU A 143 29.90 -3.74 120.60
N GLN A 144 30.87 -3.79 119.69
CA GLN A 144 32.08 -2.98 119.74
C GLN A 144 31.82 -1.54 119.28
N ILE A 145 30.95 -1.34 118.29
CA ILE A 145 30.50 -0.01 117.83
C ILE A 145 29.77 0.76 118.95
N ILE A 146 28.91 0.08 119.72
CA ILE A 146 28.19 0.66 120.88
C ILE A 146 29.15 1.03 122.03
N LEU A 147 30.27 0.29 122.18
CA LEU A 147 31.28 0.54 123.22
C LEU A 147 32.32 1.59 122.82
N GLU A 148 32.48 1.87 121.52
CA GLU A 148 33.42 2.86 120.95
C GLU A 148 32.79 4.23 120.68
N SER A 149 31.46 4.34 120.65
CA SER A 149 30.75 5.63 120.48
C SER A 149 30.83 6.51 121.74
N GLU A 150 31.34 7.74 121.62
CA GLU A 150 31.59 8.66 122.75
C GLU A 150 30.29 9.28 123.33
N ASP A 151 29.20 9.35 122.55
CA ASP A 151 27.87 9.79 123.01
C ASP A 151 26.66 9.17 122.24
N PHE A 152 25.43 9.46 122.69
CA PHE A 152 24.19 8.98 122.05
C PHE A 152 23.94 9.58 120.65
N SER A 153 24.56 10.73 120.31
CA SER A 153 24.44 11.36 119.00
C SER A 153 25.26 10.59 117.96
N ASP A 154 26.44 10.09 118.33
CA ASP A 154 27.30 9.27 117.47
C ASP A 154 26.64 7.95 117.07
N PHE A 155 25.96 7.28 118.00
CA PHE A 155 25.16 6.09 117.71
C PHE A 155 24.03 6.38 116.70
N PHE A 156 23.28 7.48 116.90
CA PHE A 156 22.17 7.84 115.99
C PHE A 156 22.70 8.22 114.60
N ASN A 157 23.84 8.89 114.52
CA ASN A 157 24.52 9.19 113.27
C ASN A 157 24.91 7.92 112.48
N GLN A 158 25.36 6.86 113.17
CA GLN A 158 25.66 5.57 112.55
C GLN A 158 24.42 4.82 112.06
N VAL A 159 23.30 4.86 112.80
CA VAL A 159 22.02 4.28 112.34
C VAL A 159 21.51 5.03 111.10
N THR A 160 21.54 6.37 111.12
CA THR A 160 21.16 7.19 109.96
C THR A 160 22.09 6.96 108.77
N TYR A 161 23.39 6.73 109.00
CA TYR A 161 24.35 6.37 107.95
C TYR A 161 24.01 5.03 107.30
N LEU A 162 23.66 4.01 108.08
CA LEU A 162 23.24 2.69 107.58
C LEU A 162 21.91 2.77 106.82
N GLU A 163 20.92 3.53 107.29
CA GLU A 163 19.67 3.77 106.57
C GLU A 163 19.92 4.46 105.23
N ASN A 164 20.76 5.51 105.20
CA ASN A 164 21.13 6.20 103.96
C ASN A 164 21.89 5.28 102.99
N LEU A 165 22.75 4.41 103.52
CA LEU A 165 23.47 3.41 102.73
C LEU A 165 22.50 2.38 102.13
N GLN A 166 21.57 1.86 102.92
CA GLN A 166 20.56 0.90 102.47
C GLN A 166 19.64 1.52 101.40
N ASN A 167 19.20 2.76 101.60
CA ASN A 167 18.41 3.50 100.61
C ASN A 167 19.20 3.73 99.32
N GLY A 168 20.49 4.10 99.42
CA GLY A 168 21.37 4.25 98.27
C GLY A 168 21.58 2.94 97.50
N VAL A 169 21.74 1.80 98.19
CA VAL A 169 21.83 0.48 97.57
C VAL A 169 20.54 0.12 96.83
N GLN A 170 19.39 0.32 97.47
CA GLN A 170 18.09 0.04 96.87
C GLN A 170 17.88 0.87 95.59
N GLU A 171 18.20 2.16 95.62
CA GLU A 171 18.13 3.04 94.45
C GLU A 171 19.03 2.54 93.30
N LYS A 172 20.26 2.11 93.60
CA LYS A 172 21.20 1.57 92.59
C LYS A 172 20.70 0.26 91.98
N VAL A 173 20.14 -0.63 92.80
CA VAL A 173 19.56 -1.91 92.34
C VAL A 173 18.36 -1.65 91.44
N ASP A 174 17.47 -0.74 91.82
CA ASP A 174 16.28 -0.43 91.01
C ASP A 174 16.66 0.29 89.71
N LYS A 175 17.64 1.18 89.75
CA LYS A 175 18.21 1.78 88.53
C LYS A 175 18.83 0.72 87.62
N LEU A 176 19.57 -0.24 88.16
CA LEU A 176 20.18 -1.32 87.39
C LEU A 176 19.12 -2.24 86.75
N LYS A 177 18.04 -2.57 87.47
CA LYS A 177 16.90 -3.33 86.92
C LYS A 177 16.26 -2.57 85.75
N PHE A 178 15.96 -1.29 85.94
CA PHE A 178 15.41 -0.44 84.89
C PHE A 178 16.30 -0.40 83.64
N LEU A 179 17.62 -0.20 83.81
CA LEU A 179 18.56 -0.19 82.68
C LEU A 179 18.61 -1.55 81.96
N LYS A 180 18.52 -2.66 82.69
CA LYS A 180 18.48 -4.01 82.11
C LYS A 180 17.20 -4.25 81.30
N GLU A 181 16.05 -3.82 81.80
CA GLU A 181 14.78 -3.90 81.08
C GLU A 181 14.80 -3.04 79.82
N LYS A 182 15.26 -1.78 79.93
CA LYS A 182 15.45 -0.87 78.79
C LYS A 182 16.37 -1.47 77.73
N LEU A 183 17.52 -2.03 78.13
CA LEU A 183 18.46 -2.68 77.21
C LEU A 183 17.81 -3.84 76.46
N SER A 184 17.03 -4.67 77.15
CA SER A 184 16.31 -5.78 76.54
C SER A 184 15.28 -5.28 75.53
N TYR A 185 14.54 -4.23 75.87
CA TYR A 185 13.56 -3.60 74.99
C TYR A 185 14.22 -3.02 73.73
N ASP A 186 15.29 -2.23 73.88
CA ASP A 186 15.98 -1.60 72.75
C ASP A 186 16.61 -2.64 71.81
N LYS A 187 17.17 -3.72 72.36
CA LYS A 187 17.69 -4.85 71.55
C LYS A 187 16.58 -5.52 70.74
N SER A 188 15.41 -5.74 71.34
CA SER A 188 14.26 -6.30 70.62
C SER A 188 13.78 -5.34 69.51
N ALA A 189 13.60 -4.06 69.83
CA ALA A 189 13.17 -3.05 68.87
C ALA A 189 14.15 -2.89 67.69
N LYS A 190 15.45 -3.04 67.94
CA LYS A 190 16.49 -3.03 66.91
C LYS A 190 16.33 -4.23 65.97
N GLU A 191 16.10 -5.42 66.50
CA GLU A 191 15.92 -6.63 65.70
C GLU A 191 14.65 -6.55 64.84
N ASP A 192 13.54 -6.06 65.39
CA ASP A 192 12.30 -5.83 64.65
C ASP A 192 12.52 -4.85 63.47
N LYS A 193 13.28 -3.77 63.70
CA LYS A 193 13.64 -2.83 62.63
C LYS A 193 14.56 -3.46 61.57
N ARG A 194 15.50 -4.33 61.96
CA ARG A 194 16.37 -5.06 61.02
C ARG A 194 15.57 -5.99 60.11
N GLN A 195 14.60 -6.71 60.67
CA GLN A 195 13.71 -7.56 59.87
C GLN A 195 12.88 -6.73 58.89
N LYS A 196 12.37 -5.57 59.33
CA LYS A 196 11.63 -4.68 58.43
C LYS A 196 12.51 -4.08 57.33
N LEU A 197 13.76 -3.73 57.65
CA LEU A 197 14.75 -3.25 56.69
C LEU A 197 15.02 -4.29 55.59
N GLU A 198 15.17 -5.57 55.96
CA GLU A 198 15.39 -6.62 54.97
C GLU A 198 14.19 -6.81 54.04
N SER A 199 12.97 -6.79 54.61
CA SER A 199 11.74 -6.79 53.81
C SER A 199 11.64 -5.61 52.83
N LEU A 200 12.11 -4.41 53.21
CA LEU A 200 12.14 -3.25 52.33
C LEU A 200 13.18 -3.41 51.20
N LYS A 201 14.34 -4.02 51.47
CA LYS A 201 15.35 -4.31 50.43
C LYS A 201 14.84 -5.33 49.42
N ASP A 202 14.14 -6.37 49.87
CA ASP A 202 13.50 -7.34 48.98
C ASP A 202 12.44 -6.68 48.10
N GLN A 203 11.60 -5.82 48.68
CA GLN A 203 10.62 -5.03 47.94
C GLN A 203 11.30 -4.14 46.89
N LEU A 204 12.41 -3.47 47.25
CA LEU A 204 13.17 -2.63 46.33
C LEU A 204 13.73 -3.42 45.14
N ASN A 205 14.27 -4.62 45.40
CA ASN A 205 14.78 -5.51 44.35
C ASN A 205 13.67 -5.95 43.38
N GLN A 206 12.51 -6.34 43.90
CA GLN A 206 11.35 -6.70 43.09
C GLN A 206 10.85 -5.52 42.24
N GLN A 207 10.78 -4.32 42.82
CA GLN A 207 10.41 -3.10 42.10
C GLN A 207 11.42 -2.78 40.98
N LYS A 208 12.73 -2.87 41.24
CA LYS A 208 13.78 -2.66 40.22
C LYS A 208 13.69 -3.67 39.08
N ALA A 209 13.44 -4.95 39.38
CA ALA A 209 13.22 -5.98 38.36
C ALA A 209 11.97 -5.69 37.50
N SER A 210 10.86 -5.31 38.15
CA SER A 210 9.62 -4.92 37.46
C SER A 210 9.84 -3.70 36.56
N LEU A 211 10.63 -2.71 37.00
CA LEU A 211 10.96 -1.52 36.22
C LEU A 211 11.77 -1.88 34.96
N ALA A 212 12.76 -2.75 35.10
CA ALA A 212 13.53 -3.24 33.97
C ALA A 212 12.64 -4.00 32.96
N SER A 213 11.74 -4.85 33.46
CA SER A 213 10.78 -5.58 32.61
C SER A 213 9.84 -4.65 31.84
N GLN A 214 9.28 -3.62 32.50
CA GLN A 214 8.41 -2.64 31.83
C GLN A 214 9.15 -1.82 30.78
N ARG A 215 10.40 -1.39 31.06
CA ARG A 215 11.25 -0.69 30.08
C ARG A 215 11.54 -1.56 28.85
N ASN A 216 11.84 -2.85 29.05
CA ASN A 216 12.08 -3.78 27.96
C ASN A 216 10.82 -4.02 27.13
N SER A 217 9.67 -4.21 27.78
CA SER A 217 8.37 -4.37 27.10
C SER A 217 8.01 -3.14 26.26
N LYS A 218 8.18 -1.92 26.80
CA LYS A 218 8.01 -0.66 26.06
C LYS A 218 8.94 -0.60 24.83
N LYS A 219 10.21 -0.97 24.97
CA LYS A 219 11.19 -0.95 23.87
C LYS A 219 10.81 -1.92 22.74
N SER A 220 10.40 -3.14 23.08
CA SER A 220 9.94 -4.13 22.09
C SER A 220 8.71 -3.63 21.32
N LEU A 221 7.74 -3.05 22.03
CA LEU A 221 6.54 -2.47 21.44
C LEU A 221 6.87 -1.32 20.48
N LEU A 222 7.80 -0.42 20.86
CA LEU A 222 8.23 0.69 20.02
C LEU A 222 8.96 0.23 18.73
N ASN A 223 9.74 -0.84 18.82
CA ASN A 223 10.42 -1.41 17.65
C ASN A 223 9.41 -2.05 16.69
N TYR A 224 8.43 -2.77 17.23
CA TYR A 224 7.36 -3.39 16.44
C TYR A 224 6.54 -2.33 15.68
N THR A 225 6.13 -1.24 16.35
CA THR A 225 5.34 -0.17 15.71
C THR A 225 6.09 0.53 14.58
N LYS A 226 7.36 0.88 14.78
CA LYS A 226 8.18 1.57 13.77
C LYS A 226 8.55 0.69 12.58
N GLY A 227 8.74 -0.61 12.80
CA GLY A 227 9.17 -1.55 11.75
C GLY A 227 8.07 -1.86 10.74
N GLU A 228 6.85 -2.13 11.23
CA GLU A 228 5.74 -2.54 10.38
C GLU A 228 5.25 -1.40 9.46
N GLU A 229 5.09 -0.18 9.98
CA GLU A 229 4.65 0.97 9.16
C GLU A 229 5.60 1.24 8.00
N LYS A 230 6.92 1.28 8.30
CA LYS A 230 7.95 1.56 7.31
C LYS A 230 7.97 0.51 6.19
N LYS A 231 7.81 -0.77 6.52
CA LYS A 231 7.77 -1.86 5.54
C LYS A 231 6.63 -1.69 4.52
N TYR A 232 5.43 -1.34 4.98
CA TYR A 232 4.28 -1.13 4.07
C TYR A 232 4.41 0.17 3.26
N GLN A 233 4.97 1.23 3.84
CA GLN A 233 5.28 2.47 3.10
C GLN A 233 6.30 2.23 1.98
N GLU A 234 7.33 1.42 2.22
CA GLU A 234 8.33 1.04 1.19
C GLU A 234 7.71 0.22 0.06
N MET A 235 6.80 -0.72 0.38
CA MET A 235 6.08 -1.51 -0.61
C MET A 235 5.17 -0.63 -1.49
N LEU A 236 4.44 0.33 -0.89
CA LEU A 236 3.58 1.25 -1.63
C LEU A 236 4.40 2.13 -2.60
N ALA A 237 5.51 2.70 -2.13
CA ALA A 237 6.39 3.52 -2.96
C ALA A 237 6.95 2.75 -4.17
N ASN A 238 7.28 1.47 -4.00
CA ASN A 238 7.73 0.61 -5.10
C ASN A 238 6.62 0.40 -6.14
N ILE A 239 5.40 0.12 -5.70
CA ILE A 239 4.23 -0.09 -6.59
C ILE A 239 3.89 1.19 -7.37
N GLU A 240 3.98 2.37 -6.74
CA GLU A 240 3.77 3.66 -7.42
C GLU A 240 4.83 3.93 -8.50
N ALA A 241 6.09 3.60 -8.23
CA ALA A 241 7.17 3.70 -9.20
C ALA A 241 6.92 2.78 -10.42
N GLN A 242 6.47 1.54 -10.18
CA GLN A 242 6.09 0.61 -11.25
C GLN A 242 4.94 1.14 -12.11
N LYS A 243 3.89 1.71 -11.48
CA LYS A 243 2.76 2.33 -12.20
C LYS A 243 3.21 3.49 -13.09
N LYS A 244 4.13 4.33 -12.60
CA LYS A 244 4.67 5.44 -13.37
C LYS A 244 5.44 4.97 -14.60
N SER A 245 6.26 3.93 -14.47
CA SER A 245 6.97 3.32 -15.60
C SER A 245 6.00 2.80 -16.66
N LEU A 246 4.96 2.09 -16.21
CA LEU A 246 3.93 1.49 -17.06
C LEU A 246 3.17 2.52 -17.90
N LEU A 247 2.84 3.67 -17.31
CA LEU A 247 2.22 4.79 -18.04
C LEU A 247 3.14 5.35 -19.13
N GLY A 248 4.45 5.40 -18.87
CA GLY A 248 5.44 5.79 -19.87
C GLY A 248 5.47 4.81 -21.05
N ASP A 249 5.40 3.51 -20.78
CA ASP A 249 5.37 2.47 -21.82
C ASP A 249 4.10 2.53 -22.68
N ILE A 250 2.92 2.69 -22.06
CA ILE A 250 1.64 2.84 -22.77
C ILE A 250 1.69 4.06 -23.70
N ASN A 251 2.16 5.21 -23.21
CA ASN A 251 2.25 6.43 -24.03
C ASN A 251 3.17 6.23 -25.23
N ARG A 252 4.30 5.53 -25.05
CA ARG A 252 5.21 5.19 -26.14
C ARG A 252 4.55 4.28 -27.18
N LEU A 253 3.81 3.27 -26.75
CA LEU A 253 3.07 2.36 -27.63
C LEU A 253 1.99 3.09 -28.44
N LEU A 254 1.24 3.99 -27.81
CA LEU A 254 0.25 4.84 -28.49
C LEU A 254 0.89 5.74 -29.55
N GLN A 255 2.05 6.33 -29.26
CA GLN A 255 2.81 7.11 -30.25
C GLN A 255 3.25 6.24 -31.44
N GLN A 256 3.77 5.05 -31.19
CA GLN A 256 4.15 4.11 -32.25
C GLN A 256 2.95 3.71 -33.14
N LYS A 257 1.80 3.41 -32.53
CA LYS A 257 0.55 3.13 -33.24
C LYS A 257 0.15 4.29 -34.15
N SER A 258 0.19 5.53 -33.63
CA SER A 258 -0.19 6.71 -34.40
C SER A 258 0.74 6.99 -35.60
N ALA A 259 2.05 6.77 -35.43
CA ALA A 259 3.04 6.96 -36.48
C ALA A 259 2.87 5.93 -37.60
N GLU A 260 2.59 4.68 -37.24
CA GLU A 260 2.37 3.61 -38.21
C GLU A 260 1.07 3.82 -39.00
N LEU A 261 -0.02 4.24 -38.36
CA LEU A 261 -1.26 4.62 -39.05
C LEU A 261 -1.06 5.80 -40.01
N ALA A 262 -0.26 6.79 -39.64
CA ALA A 262 0.06 7.93 -40.51
C ALA A 262 0.86 7.49 -41.75
N ARG A 263 1.84 6.59 -41.56
CA ARG A 263 2.64 6.02 -42.65
C ARG A 263 1.79 5.25 -43.67
N LEU A 264 0.87 4.41 -43.19
CA LEU A 264 -0.04 3.64 -44.07
C LEU A 264 -0.92 4.56 -44.92
N LYS A 265 -1.39 5.66 -44.32
CA LYS A 265 -2.20 6.67 -45.01
C LYS A 265 -1.44 7.42 -46.11
N GLU A 266 -0.17 7.76 -45.89
CA GLU A 266 0.66 8.45 -46.90
C GLU A 266 1.02 7.57 -48.10
N ALA A 267 1.08 6.25 -47.92
CA ALA A 267 1.37 5.29 -48.99
C ALA A 267 0.19 5.04 -49.97
N GLN A 268 -0.95 5.70 -49.77
CA GLN A 268 -2.19 5.43 -50.48
C GLN A 268 -2.27 6.07 -51.87
N GLN A 269 -2.70 5.29 -52.87
CA GLN A 269 -3.05 5.82 -54.20
C GLN A 269 -4.52 6.26 -54.23
N LYS A 270 -4.79 7.51 -54.62
CA LYS A 270 -6.15 8.02 -54.81
C LYS A 270 -6.66 7.82 -56.25
N PRO A 271 -7.95 7.54 -56.45
CA PRO A 271 -8.58 7.56 -57.77
C PRO A 271 -8.52 8.95 -58.41
N PRO A 272 -8.62 9.05 -59.75
CA PRO A 272 -8.78 10.33 -60.44
C PRO A 272 -9.97 11.13 -59.89
N ALA A 273 -9.84 12.46 -59.86
CA ALA A 273 -10.81 13.37 -59.24
C ALA A 273 -12.24 13.25 -59.79
N GLN A 274 -12.41 12.76 -61.02
CA GLN A 274 -13.73 12.50 -61.62
C GLN A 274 -14.56 11.43 -60.90
N TYR A 275 -13.92 10.58 -60.08
CA TYR A 275 -14.59 9.56 -59.27
C TYR A 275 -14.76 9.97 -57.80
N TRP A 276 -14.44 11.23 -57.46
CA TRP A 276 -14.57 11.71 -56.10
C TRP A 276 -16.01 12.12 -55.79
N ALA A 277 -16.51 11.68 -54.65
CA ALA A 277 -17.73 12.21 -54.07
C ALA A 277 -17.42 13.43 -53.19
N SER A 278 -18.46 14.24 -52.95
CA SER A 278 -18.38 15.39 -52.05
C SER A 278 -18.01 14.97 -50.63
N GLU A 279 -17.02 15.64 -50.04
CA GLU A 279 -16.62 15.38 -48.65
C GLU A 279 -17.57 16.04 -47.62
N ASN A 280 -18.64 16.73 -48.07
CA ASN A 280 -19.61 17.35 -47.15
C ASN A 280 -20.39 16.34 -46.30
N TRP A 281 -20.51 15.09 -46.78
CA TRP A 281 -21.12 13.98 -46.05
C TRP A 281 -20.07 12.99 -45.54
N TYR A 282 -18.78 13.32 -45.62
CA TYR A 282 -17.69 12.50 -45.10
C TYR A 282 -17.42 12.78 -43.62
N TYR A 283 -17.27 11.70 -42.84
CA TYR A 283 -16.90 11.77 -41.43
C TYR A 283 -15.73 10.83 -41.13
N LYS A 284 -14.87 11.26 -40.20
CA LYS A 284 -13.80 10.44 -39.64
C LYS A 284 -14.22 9.93 -38.28
N GLN A 285 -13.96 8.66 -37.97
CA GLN A 285 -14.28 8.12 -36.65
C GLN A 285 -13.38 8.71 -35.55
N ASN A 286 -12.14 9.08 -35.90
CA ASN A 286 -11.14 9.70 -35.02
C ASN A 286 -11.12 11.24 -35.12
N ASP A 287 -12.26 11.86 -35.43
CA ASP A 287 -12.37 13.32 -35.37
C ASP A 287 -12.42 13.76 -33.90
N SER A 288 -11.59 14.73 -33.50
CA SER A 288 -11.47 15.19 -32.12
C SER A 288 -12.79 15.67 -31.51
N ARG A 289 -13.78 16.03 -32.33
CA ARG A 289 -15.13 16.42 -31.87
C ARG A 289 -15.91 15.27 -31.25
N TRP A 290 -15.63 14.02 -31.61
CA TRP A 290 -16.39 12.86 -31.12
C TRP A 290 -15.58 11.60 -30.86
N GLU A 291 -14.27 11.55 -31.15
CA GLU A 291 -13.43 10.35 -30.98
C GLU A 291 -13.52 9.73 -29.57
N ASN A 292 -13.66 10.55 -28.52
CA ASN A 292 -13.78 10.10 -27.13
C ASN A 292 -15.22 9.77 -26.70
N THR A 293 -16.18 9.83 -27.61
CA THR A 293 -17.59 9.52 -27.30
C THR A 293 -17.77 8.01 -27.17
N THR A 294 -18.33 7.54 -26.07
CA THR A 294 -18.64 6.13 -25.87
C THR A 294 -19.82 5.67 -26.73
N ILE A 295 -19.76 4.42 -27.20
CA ILE A 295 -20.81 3.80 -28.02
C ILE A 295 -21.83 3.11 -27.10
N GLY A 296 -23.10 3.53 -27.19
CA GLY A 296 -24.18 2.96 -26.36
C GLY A 296 -23.87 3.05 -24.87
N ILE A 297 -23.96 1.92 -24.16
CA ILE A 297 -23.65 1.78 -22.73
C ILE A 297 -22.25 1.18 -22.44
N SER A 298 -21.43 1.00 -23.49
CA SER A 298 -20.11 0.39 -23.39
C SER A 298 -19.01 1.39 -23.00
N GLY A 299 -17.82 0.88 -22.68
CA GLY A 299 -16.59 1.68 -22.58
C GLY A 299 -15.89 1.94 -23.92
N SER A 300 -16.38 1.35 -25.01
CA SER A 300 -15.79 1.46 -26.36
C SER A 300 -15.99 2.87 -26.91
N THR A 301 -14.90 3.51 -27.36
CA THR A 301 -14.95 4.86 -27.93
C THR A 301 -15.19 4.82 -29.45
N LEU A 302 -15.71 5.92 -30.01
CA LEU A 302 -15.84 6.07 -31.46
C LEU A 302 -14.49 6.05 -32.19
N GLY A 303 -13.44 6.60 -31.56
CA GLY A 303 -12.09 6.60 -32.14
C GLY A 303 -11.58 5.18 -32.38
N ASP A 304 -11.81 4.27 -31.42
CA ASP A 304 -11.29 2.91 -31.46
C ASP A 304 -12.22 1.92 -32.21
N TYR A 305 -13.56 2.07 -32.09
CA TYR A 305 -14.53 1.07 -32.56
C TYR A 305 -15.67 1.65 -33.44
N GLY A 306 -15.58 2.91 -33.88
CA GLY A 306 -16.70 3.65 -34.48
C GLY A 306 -16.91 3.51 -35.99
N CYS A 307 -16.26 2.58 -36.70
CA CYS A 307 -16.31 2.52 -38.17
C CYS A 307 -17.72 2.29 -38.73
N ALA A 308 -18.53 1.43 -38.09
CA ALA A 308 -19.90 1.16 -38.48
C ALA A 308 -20.80 2.40 -38.31
N ILE A 309 -20.73 3.04 -37.14
CA ILE A 309 -21.51 4.23 -36.78
C ILE A 309 -21.15 5.38 -37.72
N THR A 310 -19.86 5.59 -37.96
CA THR A 310 -19.38 6.65 -38.85
C THR A 310 -19.86 6.41 -40.28
N SER A 311 -19.81 5.16 -40.77
CA SER A 311 -20.30 4.80 -42.10
C SER A 311 -21.81 5.02 -42.27
N VAL A 312 -22.61 4.70 -41.25
CA VAL A 312 -24.06 4.96 -41.27
C VAL A 312 -24.36 6.46 -41.24
N ALA A 313 -23.66 7.22 -40.39
CA ALA A 313 -23.80 8.67 -40.31
C ALA A 313 -23.50 9.35 -41.66
N MET A 314 -22.48 8.86 -42.38
CA MET A 314 -22.13 9.31 -43.72
C MET A 314 -23.28 9.07 -44.71
N VAL A 315 -23.83 7.85 -44.77
CA VAL A 315 -24.96 7.52 -45.67
C VAL A 315 -26.23 8.30 -45.29
N ALA A 316 -26.54 8.44 -44.00
CA ALA A 316 -27.67 9.24 -43.54
C ALA A 316 -27.55 10.71 -43.99
N SER A 317 -26.36 11.30 -43.83
CA SER A 317 -26.08 12.68 -44.24
C SER A 317 -26.16 12.85 -45.76
N TYR A 318 -25.71 11.86 -46.54
CA TYR A 318 -25.85 11.85 -47.99
C TYR A 318 -27.32 11.95 -48.45
N HIS A 319 -28.23 11.25 -47.76
CA HIS A 319 -29.67 11.30 -48.04
C HIS A 319 -30.41 12.47 -47.35
N GLY A 320 -29.68 13.43 -46.78
CA GLY A 320 -30.25 14.62 -46.15
C GLY A 320 -30.72 14.43 -44.71
N SER A 321 -30.50 13.26 -44.10
CA SER A 321 -30.62 13.02 -42.66
C SER A 321 -29.31 13.37 -41.95
N TRP A 322 -29.08 14.65 -41.73
CA TRP A 322 -27.87 15.16 -41.08
C TRP A 322 -27.76 14.67 -39.64
N ILE A 323 -26.87 13.68 -39.42
CA ILE A 323 -26.51 13.16 -38.10
C ILE A 323 -25.01 12.88 -38.08
N ASN A 324 -24.30 13.37 -37.06
CA ASN A 324 -22.87 13.10 -36.93
C ASN A 324 -22.62 11.81 -36.13
N PRO A 325 -21.40 11.21 -36.21
CA PRO A 325 -21.11 9.95 -35.53
C PRO A 325 -21.31 10.01 -34.01
N GLY A 326 -20.96 11.12 -33.36
CA GLY A 326 -21.14 11.34 -31.93
C GLY A 326 -22.61 11.31 -31.48
N GLN A 327 -23.50 11.92 -32.28
CA GLN A 327 -24.94 11.89 -32.04
C GLN A 327 -25.49 10.48 -32.25
N LEU A 328 -25.13 9.83 -33.37
CA LEU A 328 -25.61 8.49 -33.69
C LEU A 328 -25.15 7.44 -32.66
N ALA A 329 -23.96 7.61 -32.07
CA ALA A 329 -23.43 6.74 -31.02
C ALA A 329 -24.28 6.72 -29.73
N LYS A 330 -25.19 7.69 -29.56
CA LYS A 330 -26.08 7.82 -28.40
C LYS A 330 -27.53 7.40 -28.67
N GLU A 331 -27.85 7.03 -29.91
CA GLU A 331 -29.18 6.52 -30.25
C GLU A 331 -29.42 5.11 -29.66
N PRO A 332 -30.67 4.72 -29.36
CA PRO A 332 -30.99 3.42 -28.78
C PRO A 332 -31.00 2.29 -29.83
N ILE A 333 -29.90 2.18 -30.58
CA ILE A 333 -29.72 1.23 -31.70
C ILE A 333 -28.53 0.28 -31.46
N PHE A 334 -28.12 0.08 -30.21
CA PHE A 334 -26.96 -0.72 -29.85
C PHE A 334 -27.34 -1.84 -28.89
N TYR A 335 -26.73 -3.01 -29.11
CA TYR A 335 -26.59 -4.04 -28.09
C TYR A 335 -25.15 -4.02 -27.60
N TYR A 336 -24.91 -3.47 -26.41
CA TYR A 336 -23.58 -3.13 -25.92
C TYR A 336 -22.90 -2.09 -26.84
N ASP A 337 -21.87 -2.45 -27.59
CA ASP A 337 -21.21 -1.63 -28.61
C ASP A 337 -21.52 -2.06 -30.05
N LEU A 338 -22.28 -3.14 -30.24
CA LEU A 338 -22.67 -3.63 -31.56
C LEU A 338 -23.91 -2.89 -32.07
N ILE A 339 -23.82 -2.33 -33.28
CA ILE A 339 -24.97 -1.70 -33.94
C ILE A 339 -26.01 -2.75 -34.32
N VAL A 340 -27.25 -2.49 -33.91
CA VAL A 340 -28.44 -3.20 -34.35
C VAL A 340 -29.06 -2.35 -35.46
N TRP A 341 -28.83 -2.75 -36.72
CA TRP A 341 -29.23 -1.99 -37.90
C TRP A 341 -30.70 -1.57 -37.84
N PRO A 342 -31.01 -0.27 -37.61
CA PRO A 342 -32.39 0.14 -37.44
C PRO A 342 -33.12 0.07 -38.78
N ASN A 343 -34.39 -0.35 -38.76
CA ASN A 343 -35.24 -0.39 -39.95
C ASN A 343 -35.50 1.02 -40.52
N ARG A 344 -35.42 2.05 -39.67
CA ARG A 344 -35.49 3.46 -40.04
C ARG A 344 -34.48 4.28 -39.24
N LEU A 345 -33.80 5.20 -39.91
CA LEU A 345 -32.94 6.20 -39.27
C LEU A 345 -33.39 7.57 -39.77
N ASN A 346 -34.06 8.35 -38.90
CA ASN A 346 -34.68 9.61 -39.30
C ASN A 346 -35.59 9.45 -40.54
N ASN A 347 -35.24 10.05 -41.68
CA ASN A 347 -36.02 10.00 -42.91
C ASN A 347 -35.62 8.89 -43.91
N ILE A 348 -34.57 8.11 -43.63
CA ILE A 348 -34.11 7.00 -44.48
C ILE A 348 -34.56 5.64 -43.92
N SER A 349 -34.79 4.68 -44.81
CA SER A 349 -35.20 3.32 -44.45
C SER A 349 -34.11 2.32 -44.82
N CYS A 350 -33.98 1.26 -44.01
CA CYS A 350 -33.12 0.14 -44.37
C CYS A 350 -33.75 -0.64 -45.54
N MET A 351 -33.04 -0.70 -46.67
CA MET A 351 -33.45 -1.45 -47.85
C MET A 351 -32.77 -2.82 -47.94
N ASN A 352 -31.64 -2.98 -47.25
CA ASN A 352 -30.96 -4.25 -47.06
C ASN A 352 -30.01 -4.13 -45.85
N CYS A 353 -30.34 -4.73 -44.72
CA CYS A 353 -29.47 -4.77 -43.53
C CYS A 353 -29.46 -6.19 -42.96
N PRO A 354 -28.86 -7.14 -43.69
CA PRO A 354 -28.85 -8.54 -43.26
C PRO A 354 -28.04 -8.68 -41.96
N PRO A 355 -28.29 -9.72 -41.14
CA PRO A 355 -27.39 -10.04 -40.05
C PRO A 355 -25.96 -10.33 -40.58
N PRO A 356 -24.92 -10.15 -39.76
CA PRO A 356 -23.54 -10.46 -40.15
C PRO A 356 -23.41 -11.90 -40.66
N HIS A 357 -22.54 -12.14 -41.65
CA HIS A 357 -22.27 -13.46 -42.24
C HIS A 357 -23.46 -14.13 -42.96
N ALA A 358 -24.51 -13.39 -43.29
CA ALA A 358 -25.67 -13.93 -44.00
C ALA A 358 -25.47 -13.91 -45.52
N SER A 359 -25.38 -15.11 -46.11
CA SER A 359 -25.36 -15.39 -47.56
C SER A 359 -24.19 -14.75 -48.36
N PRO A 360 -23.89 -15.24 -49.58
CA PRO A 360 -22.90 -14.61 -50.45
C PRO A 360 -23.26 -13.14 -50.78
N ILE A 361 -22.26 -12.28 -50.94
CA ILE A 361 -22.47 -10.88 -51.34
C ILE A 361 -23.13 -10.79 -52.72
N ASP A 362 -24.23 -10.03 -52.78
CA ASP A 362 -24.88 -9.66 -54.03
C ASP A 362 -24.19 -8.44 -54.65
N TRP A 363 -23.12 -8.70 -55.40
CA TRP A 363 -22.36 -7.67 -56.14
C TRP A 363 -23.22 -6.97 -57.21
N PHE A 364 -24.24 -7.64 -57.75
CA PHE A 364 -25.16 -7.03 -58.72
C PHE A 364 -26.05 -5.99 -58.04
N ARG A 365 -26.52 -6.25 -56.82
CA ARG A 365 -27.23 -5.26 -56.01
C ARG A 365 -26.34 -4.06 -55.69
N LEU A 366 -25.08 -4.28 -55.28
CA LEU A 366 -24.14 -3.19 -55.04
C LEU A 366 -23.98 -2.29 -56.27
N ASP A 367 -23.69 -2.87 -57.44
CA ASP A 367 -23.53 -2.11 -58.68
C ASP A 367 -24.80 -1.34 -59.07
N ARG A 368 -25.98 -1.94 -58.86
CA ARG A 368 -27.27 -1.29 -59.11
C ARG A 368 -27.49 -0.07 -58.20
N GLU A 369 -27.17 -0.18 -56.92
CA GLU A 369 -27.29 0.96 -55.98
C GLU A 369 -26.37 2.09 -56.37
N LEU A 370 -25.10 1.78 -56.65
CA LEU A 370 -24.12 2.80 -57.06
C LEU A 370 -24.54 3.46 -58.37
N GLY A 371 -25.08 2.70 -59.33
CA GLY A 371 -25.62 3.24 -60.58
C GLY A 371 -26.87 4.10 -60.40
N ALA A 372 -27.65 3.88 -59.34
CA ALA A 372 -28.76 4.73 -58.93
C ALA A 372 -28.33 5.95 -58.09
N GLY A 373 -27.04 6.08 -57.77
CA GLY A 373 -26.50 7.15 -56.95
C GLY A 373 -26.67 6.92 -55.44
N ASN A 374 -26.91 5.68 -55.00
CA ASN A 374 -27.03 5.34 -53.58
C ASN A 374 -25.70 4.79 -53.05
N PRO A 375 -25.04 5.44 -52.08
CA PRO A 375 -23.86 4.89 -51.44
C PRO A 375 -24.22 3.70 -50.56
N VAL A 376 -23.31 2.74 -50.45
CA VAL A 376 -23.53 1.46 -49.77
C VAL A 376 -22.48 1.26 -48.70
N VAL A 377 -22.90 0.98 -47.47
CA VAL A 377 -21.97 0.59 -46.40
C VAL A 377 -21.56 -0.86 -46.64
N VAL A 378 -20.27 -1.16 -46.59
CA VAL A 378 -19.74 -2.52 -46.75
C VAL A 378 -18.85 -2.89 -45.58
N PHE A 379 -18.88 -4.17 -45.20
CA PHE A 379 -17.99 -4.73 -44.19
C PHE A 379 -16.83 -5.47 -44.85
N VAL A 380 -15.62 -4.96 -44.65
CA VAL A 380 -14.36 -5.62 -45.02
C VAL A 380 -13.96 -6.53 -43.87
N ARG A 381 -14.16 -7.83 -44.04
CA ARG A 381 -13.84 -8.83 -43.01
C ARG A 381 -12.38 -9.25 -43.07
N ALA A 382 -11.73 -9.31 -41.92
CA ALA A 382 -10.43 -9.97 -41.74
C ALA A 382 -10.65 -11.47 -41.51
N ASN A 383 -10.25 -12.31 -42.48
CA ASN A 383 -10.58 -13.74 -42.45
C ASN A 383 -9.97 -14.45 -41.25
N GLY A 384 -10.81 -15.19 -40.50
CA GLY A 384 -10.37 -16.00 -39.36
C GLY A 384 -9.99 -15.22 -38.10
N ARG A 385 -10.21 -13.90 -38.06
CA ARG A 385 -9.80 -13.03 -36.95
C ARG A 385 -10.95 -12.51 -36.09
N GLY A 386 -12.20 -12.71 -36.54
CA GLY A 386 -13.38 -12.19 -35.83
C GLY A 386 -13.45 -10.65 -35.82
N ALA A 387 -12.75 -10.00 -36.75
CA ALA A 387 -12.61 -8.56 -36.84
C ALA A 387 -12.80 -8.07 -38.29
N GLY A 388 -12.94 -6.77 -38.47
CA GLY A 388 -13.08 -6.15 -39.78
C GLY A 388 -13.32 -4.65 -39.70
N HIS A 389 -13.74 -4.05 -40.81
CA HIS A 389 -13.88 -2.60 -40.92
C HIS A 389 -15.04 -2.23 -41.84
N TYR A 390 -15.84 -1.25 -41.41
CA TYR A 390 -16.93 -0.72 -42.21
C TYR A 390 -16.49 0.53 -42.98
N VAL A 391 -16.86 0.57 -44.26
CA VAL A 391 -16.61 1.72 -45.16
C VAL A 391 -17.83 1.99 -46.03
N VAL A 392 -17.87 3.17 -46.66
CA VAL A 392 -18.97 3.54 -47.56
C VAL A 392 -18.48 3.57 -48.99
N VAL A 393 -18.96 2.63 -49.82
CA VAL A 393 -18.74 2.63 -51.26
C VAL A 393 -19.70 3.62 -51.91
N HIS A 394 -19.17 4.53 -52.73
CA HIS A 394 -20.00 5.52 -53.44
C HIS A 394 -19.86 5.47 -54.95
N HIS A 395 -18.77 4.92 -55.50
CA HIS A 395 -18.55 4.88 -56.95
C HIS A 395 -17.88 3.57 -57.38
N LYS A 396 -18.08 3.20 -58.65
CA LYS A 396 -17.30 2.19 -59.36
C LYS A 396 -16.61 2.85 -60.55
N THR A 397 -15.30 2.69 -60.62
CA THR A 397 -14.45 3.22 -61.68
C THR A 397 -14.61 2.43 -62.99
N ALA A 398 -14.16 2.99 -64.11
CA ALA A 398 -14.29 2.34 -65.42
C ALA A 398 -13.48 1.04 -65.53
N ASP A 399 -12.38 0.93 -64.78
CA ASP A 399 -11.57 -0.29 -64.61
C ASP A 399 -12.16 -1.27 -63.58
N GLY A 400 -13.36 -0.98 -63.06
CA GLY A 400 -14.12 -1.90 -62.22
C GLY A 400 -13.80 -1.83 -60.72
N ARG A 401 -12.89 -0.96 -60.29
CA ARG A 401 -12.55 -0.78 -58.86
C ARG A 401 -13.56 0.10 -58.14
N TYR A 402 -13.83 -0.22 -56.88
CA TYR A 402 -14.74 0.57 -56.05
C TYR A 402 -14.01 1.71 -55.33
N VAL A 403 -14.68 2.85 -55.20
CA VAL A 403 -14.20 4.02 -54.46
C VAL A 403 -15.04 4.20 -53.21
N VAL A 404 -14.35 4.45 -52.09
CA VAL A 404 -14.94 4.55 -50.77
C VAL A 404 -14.62 5.86 -50.06
N HIS A 405 -15.53 6.21 -49.17
CA HIS A 405 -15.26 7.03 -48.00
C HIS A 405 -14.98 6.09 -46.83
N ASP A 406 -13.72 6.09 -46.37
CA ASP A 406 -13.28 5.26 -45.27
C ASP A 406 -13.17 6.11 -43.98
N PRO A 407 -13.86 5.72 -42.90
CA PRO A 407 -13.91 6.49 -41.67
C PRO A 407 -12.56 6.56 -40.92
N LEU A 408 -11.60 5.69 -41.24
CA LEU A 408 -10.28 5.65 -40.63
C LEU A 408 -9.18 6.08 -41.62
N PHE A 409 -9.23 5.59 -42.86
CA PHE A 409 -8.14 5.76 -43.82
C PHE A 409 -8.29 6.96 -44.76
N GLY A 410 -9.49 7.52 -44.91
CA GLY A 410 -9.69 8.75 -45.69
C GLY A 410 -10.85 8.72 -46.68
N ALA A 411 -11.24 9.90 -47.16
CA ALA A 411 -12.22 10.05 -48.22
C ALA A 411 -11.60 9.81 -49.61
N ASN A 412 -12.46 9.31 -50.52
CA ASN A 412 -12.18 9.13 -51.93
C ASN A 412 -10.94 8.25 -52.16
N ILE A 413 -10.97 7.01 -51.65
CA ILE A 413 -9.88 6.04 -51.73
C ILE A 413 -10.39 4.75 -52.38
N TYR A 414 -9.51 3.88 -52.88
CA TYR A 414 -9.97 2.59 -53.42
C TYR A 414 -10.37 1.63 -52.29
N LEU A 415 -11.45 0.87 -52.48
CA LEU A 415 -11.85 -0.21 -51.58
C LEU A 415 -10.72 -1.24 -51.43
N ASP A 416 -10.02 -1.55 -52.52
CA ASP A 416 -8.87 -2.47 -52.52
C ASP A 416 -7.75 -1.97 -51.58
N SER A 417 -7.60 -0.65 -51.43
CA SER A 417 -6.65 -0.07 -50.46
C SER A 417 -7.11 -0.35 -49.04
N THR A 418 -8.39 -0.12 -48.71
CA THR A 418 -8.95 -0.53 -47.42
C THR A 418 -8.76 -2.03 -47.19
N GLN A 419 -9.07 -2.87 -48.18
CA GLN A 419 -8.91 -4.32 -48.08
C GLN A 419 -7.46 -4.74 -47.85
N ALA A 420 -6.50 -4.08 -48.49
CA ALA A 420 -5.08 -4.30 -48.27
C ALA A 420 -4.68 -3.87 -46.85
N TYR A 421 -5.15 -2.73 -46.35
CA TYR A 421 -4.84 -2.28 -44.99
C TYR A 421 -5.45 -3.17 -43.92
N ILE A 422 -6.67 -3.69 -44.10
CA ILE A 422 -7.28 -4.63 -43.15
C ILE A 422 -6.60 -6.00 -43.24
N ALA A 423 -6.21 -6.45 -44.44
CA ALA A 423 -5.42 -7.67 -44.62
C ALA A 423 -4.07 -7.55 -43.90
N GLU A 424 -3.43 -6.40 -44.04
CA GLU A 424 -2.19 -6.06 -43.37
C GLU A 424 -2.42 -5.99 -41.85
N LEU A 425 -3.27 -5.10 -41.36
CA LEU A 425 -3.55 -4.90 -39.93
C LEU A 425 -3.75 -6.21 -39.15
N TYR A 426 -4.49 -7.17 -39.73
CA TYR A 426 -4.85 -8.42 -39.06
C TYR A 426 -4.05 -9.66 -39.52
N ASP A 427 -2.97 -9.47 -40.28
CA ASP A 427 -2.15 -10.53 -40.87
C ASP A 427 -3.00 -11.67 -41.45
N THR A 428 -3.88 -11.33 -42.39
CA THR A 428 -4.82 -12.28 -43.00
C THR A 428 -5.26 -11.81 -44.38
N THR A 429 -6.08 -12.61 -45.07
CA THR A 429 -6.78 -12.18 -46.28
C THR A 429 -8.09 -11.47 -45.90
N THR A 430 -8.62 -10.68 -46.83
CA THR A 430 -9.92 -10.01 -46.63
C THR A 430 -10.94 -10.42 -47.68
N ASN A 431 -12.21 -10.31 -47.33
CA ASN A 431 -13.31 -10.32 -48.29
C ASN A 431 -14.39 -9.35 -47.82
N ILE A 432 -15.26 -8.95 -48.75
CA ILE A 432 -16.50 -8.27 -48.38
C ILE A 432 -17.46 -9.32 -47.84
N ASP A 433 -18.00 -9.09 -46.65
CA ASP A 433 -18.83 -10.05 -45.92
C ASP A 433 -20.26 -9.54 -45.69
N GLN A 434 -20.45 -8.22 -45.71
CA GLN A 434 -21.77 -7.62 -45.56
C GLN A 434 -21.90 -6.38 -46.45
N ILE A 435 -23.10 -6.16 -47.01
CA ILE A 435 -23.51 -4.89 -47.63
C ILE A 435 -24.78 -4.37 -46.95
N ILE A 436 -24.79 -3.11 -46.57
CA ILE A 436 -25.89 -2.44 -45.88
C ILE A 436 -26.33 -1.24 -46.72
N ILE A 437 -27.63 -1.19 -47.01
CA ILE A 437 -28.23 -0.20 -47.91
C ILE A 437 -29.31 0.56 -47.16
N TYR A 438 -29.16 1.87 -47.13
CA TYR A 438 -30.14 2.84 -46.63
C TYR A 438 -30.41 3.88 -47.70
N HIS A 439 -31.67 4.24 -47.93
CA HIS A 439 -32.09 5.41 -48.70
C HIS A 439 -33.58 5.72 -48.51
#